data_AF-A0A976HTT1-F1
#
_entry.id   AF-A0A976HTT1-F1
#
_cell.length_a   1.000
_cell.length_b   1.000
_cell.length_c   1.000
_cell.angle_alpha   90.00
_cell.angle_beta   90.00
_cell.angle_gamma   90.00
#
_symmetry.space_group_name_H-M   'P 1'
#
loop_
_entity.id
_entity.type
_entity.pdbx_description
1 polymer ?
#
loop_
_entity_poly.entity_id
_entity_poly.type
_entity_poly.pdbx_seq_one_letter_code
_entity_poly.pdbx_strand_id
1 'polypeptide(L)'
;MKNRSFTNSLAAVVFATACLSGSMPASADTSAIGHTLSNSLAFDRSILLVRPNQYSCPLATGNSSIYFASRDIQLSSYNGWSIDTVTIRYWAAISGTYSFRIVIRDTDRYGNVISRSTLRTVTLAAATPLNVTTRLGNAWTGRTTRLSISHEDTIGPASLYFTQSPGACSNSALTESTGAMPGPAADIGLVVTGDSAAAHTEVVEYYIASTNKYFMTGRAAEQTVLDGASPQFVRTGKKFTAPSTGVYGNVDDVHRLYLAPPAGPQHILVDKLDRDTILATPGSGWVDEGAQFSVTKPSPAGVCPSYAPKKIYRSFNNATVVSQRSYRYSTTLADHNAMLALGWLDERAVFCAYN
;
A
#
# COMPACT_ATOMS: atom_id res chain seq x y z
N MET A 1 -33.67 -33.30 4.11
CA MET A 1 -32.42 -33.48 3.35
C MET A 1 -32.72 -33.34 1.87
N LYS A 2 -32.46 -32.17 1.27
CA LYS A 2 -32.50 -31.94 -0.18
C LYS A 2 -31.22 -31.18 -0.53
N ASN A 3 -30.26 -31.92 -1.08
CA ASN A 3 -29.02 -31.42 -1.67
C ASN A 3 -29.35 -30.66 -2.96
N ARG A 4 -28.82 -29.45 -3.12
CA ARG A 4 -28.52 -28.88 -4.43
C ARG A 4 -27.12 -28.30 -4.40
N SER A 5 -26.21 -29.05 -4.99
CA SER A 5 -24.86 -28.64 -5.39
C SER A 5 -25.00 -27.78 -6.65
N PHE A 6 -24.37 -26.59 -6.64
CA PHE A 6 -24.09 -25.84 -7.86
C PHE A 6 -22.60 -25.93 -8.13
N THR A 7 -22.26 -26.75 -9.12
CA THR A 7 -21.00 -26.71 -9.85
C THR A 7 -20.98 -25.48 -10.75
N ASN A 8 -19.93 -24.66 -10.66
CA ASN A 8 -19.54 -23.77 -11.76
C ASN A 8 -18.09 -24.05 -12.12
N SER A 9 -17.97 -24.63 -13.32
CA SER A 9 -16.75 -24.89 -14.06
C SER A 9 -16.13 -23.57 -14.52
N LEU A 10 -14.81 -23.42 -14.35
CA LEU A 10 -14.02 -22.62 -15.29
C LEU A 10 -12.89 -23.50 -15.82
N ALA A 11 -12.97 -23.75 -17.12
CA ALA A 11 -11.97 -24.46 -17.89
C ALA A 11 -10.74 -23.58 -18.09
N ALA A 12 -9.55 -24.15 -17.89
CA ALA A 12 -8.33 -23.70 -18.53
C ALA A 12 -7.73 -24.90 -19.27
N VAL A 13 -7.88 -24.85 -20.59
CA VAL A 13 -7.30 -25.77 -21.56
C VAL A 13 -5.82 -25.45 -21.69
N VAL A 14 -4.94 -26.41 -21.41
CA VAL A 14 -3.58 -26.43 -21.96
C VAL A 14 -3.32 -27.84 -22.48
N PHE A 15 -3.21 -27.93 -23.81
CA PHE A 15 -2.71 -29.11 -24.52
C PHE A 15 -1.19 -29.21 -24.32
N ALA A 16 -0.72 -30.36 -23.84
CA ALA A 16 0.63 -30.84 -24.12
C ALA A 16 0.55 -32.36 -24.30
N THR A 17 0.53 -32.77 -25.56
CA THR A 17 0.63 -34.17 -26.00
C THR A 17 2.12 -34.51 -26.12
N ALA A 18 2.58 -35.52 -25.38
CA ALA A 18 3.77 -36.29 -25.71
C ALA A 18 3.61 -37.74 -25.21
N CYS A 19 3.98 -38.68 -26.07
CA CYS A 19 3.66 -40.11 -26.06
C CYS A 19 4.34 -40.96 -24.97
N LEU A 20 3.64 -42.02 -24.56
CA LEU A 20 4.02 -43.45 -24.35
C LEU A 20 5.52 -43.77 -24.30
N SER A 21 6.10 -44.66 -23.47
CA SER A 21 5.66 -45.85 -22.72
C SER A 21 6.91 -46.45 -22.03
N GLY A 22 6.80 -47.17 -20.90
CA GLY A 22 7.90 -48.04 -20.45
C GLY A 22 7.93 -48.42 -18.96
N SER A 23 7.47 -49.64 -18.69
CA SER A 23 7.75 -50.59 -17.58
C SER A 23 8.81 -50.28 -16.49
N MET A 24 8.43 -50.56 -15.23
CA MET A 24 9.32 -50.81 -14.07
C MET A 24 10.07 -52.16 -14.17
N PRO A 25 11.19 -52.37 -13.44
CA PRO A 25 11.11 -53.09 -12.15
C PRO A 25 12.07 -52.57 -11.04
N ALA A 26 12.09 -53.28 -9.91
CA ALA A 26 12.43 -52.84 -8.55
C ALA A 26 13.91 -52.97 -8.08
N SER A 27 14.17 -52.28 -6.95
CA SER A 27 15.06 -52.62 -5.81
C SER A 27 16.39 -51.84 -5.59
N ALA A 28 16.55 -51.45 -4.32
CA ALA A 28 17.74 -51.17 -3.50
C ALA A 28 18.69 -49.98 -3.80
N ASP A 29 18.59 -48.98 -2.92
CA ASP A 29 19.64 -48.37 -2.08
C ASP A 29 21.00 -47.97 -2.71
N THR A 30 21.27 -46.65 -2.82
CA THR A 30 22.46 -45.95 -2.26
C THR A 30 22.62 -44.53 -2.84
N SER A 31 22.94 -43.58 -1.95
CA SER A 31 23.83 -42.43 -2.15
C SER A 31 23.54 -41.38 -3.24
N ALA A 32 23.07 -40.22 -2.77
CA ALA A 32 23.55 -38.88 -3.11
C ALA A 32 23.83 -38.54 -4.59
N ILE A 33 22.84 -37.93 -5.25
CA ILE A 33 23.09 -36.85 -6.23
C ILE A 33 22.07 -35.74 -5.95
N GLY A 34 22.50 -34.74 -5.20
CA GLY A 34 21.79 -33.47 -5.07
C GLY A 34 21.87 -32.73 -6.40
N HIS A 35 20.81 -32.78 -7.19
CA HIS A 35 20.60 -31.81 -8.26
C HIS A 35 19.82 -30.62 -7.72
N THR A 36 20.60 -29.58 -7.43
CA THR A 36 20.20 -28.19 -7.27
C THR A 36 19.33 -27.77 -8.46
N LEU A 37 18.01 -27.81 -8.32
CA LEU A 37 17.12 -26.95 -9.10
C LEU A 37 17.00 -25.64 -8.35
N SER A 38 18.01 -24.79 -8.55
CA SER A 38 17.89 -23.35 -8.37
C SER A 38 16.70 -22.86 -9.19
N ASN A 39 15.58 -22.61 -8.52
CA ASN A 39 14.48 -21.82 -9.06
C ASN A 39 14.94 -20.36 -9.19
N SER A 40 15.86 -20.12 -10.13
CA SER A 40 16.16 -18.79 -10.68
C SER A 40 15.40 -18.64 -12.00
N LEU A 41 14.08 -18.75 -11.93
CA LEU A 41 13.23 -18.13 -12.93
C LEU A 41 12.64 -16.89 -12.25
N ALA A 42 13.38 -15.79 -12.40
CA ALA A 42 12.80 -14.47 -12.30
C ALA A 42 11.65 -14.42 -13.31
N PHE A 43 10.45 -14.74 -12.84
CA PHE A 43 9.23 -14.37 -13.53
C PHE A 43 9.24 -12.84 -13.55
N ASP A 44 9.65 -12.27 -14.68
CA ASP A 44 9.28 -10.92 -15.05
C ASP A 44 7.75 -10.91 -15.17
N ARG A 45 7.08 -10.68 -14.03
CA ARG A 45 5.61 -10.56 -13.94
C ARG A 45 5.16 -9.20 -14.45
N SER A 46 5.65 -8.80 -15.61
CA SER A 46 5.04 -7.76 -16.44
C SER A 46 3.78 -8.29 -17.14
N ILE A 47 2.94 -9.08 -16.46
CA ILE A 47 1.52 -9.12 -16.82
C ILE A 47 1.04 -7.72 -16.47
N LEU A 48 0.69 -6.94 -17.49
CA LEU A 48 -0.04 -5.70 -17.32
C LEU A 48 -1.37 -6.04 -16.64
N LEU A 49 -1.37 -6.12 -15.32
CA LEU A 49 -2.57 -6.29 -14.52
C LEU A 49 -3.41 -5.05 -14.79
N VAL A 50 -4.38 -5.20 -15.70
CA VAL A 50 -5.38 -4.17 -15.96
C VAL A 50 -6.19 -4.05 -14.68
N ARG A 51 -5.91 -2.99 -13.91
CA ARG A 51 -6.66 -2.72 -12.69
C ARG A 51 -8.05 -2.22 -13.03
N PRO A 52 -9.08 -2.68 -12.31
CA PRO A 52 -10.46 -2.27 -12.56
C PRO A 52 -10.65 -0.78 -12.34
N ASN A 53 -11.66 -0.22 -13.02
CA ASN A 53 -12.12 1.13 -12.78
C ASN A 53 -12.76 1.20 -11.38
N GLN A 54 -12.22 2.07 -10.53
CA GLN A 54 -12.77 2.37 -9.20
C GLN A 54 -13.71 3.58 -9.26
N TYR A 55 -13.52 4.44 -10.25
CA TYR A 55 -14.41 5.53 -10.60
C TYR A 55 -14.40 5.72 -12.11
N SER A 56 -15.55 6.00 -12.70
CA SER A 56 -15.65 6.26 -14.12
C SER A 56 -16.76 7.26 -14.41
N CYS A 57 -16.40 8.33 -15.08
CA CYS A 57 -17.30 9.16 -15.84
C CYS A 57 -16.90 9.13 -17.33
N PRO A 58 -17.86 9.03 -18.26
CA PRO A 58 -17.53 8.75 -19.66
C PRO A 58 -16.50 9.72 -20.25
N LEU A 59 -15.52 9.17 -20.97
CA LEU A 59 -14.49 9.95 -21.66
C LEU A 59 -14.94 10.50 -23.03
N ALA A 60 -16.24 10.51 -23.32
CA ALA A 60 -16.82 10.95 -24.60
C ALA A 60 -17.05 12.48 -24.65
N THR A 61 -17.36 13.03 -25.82
CA THR A 61 -17.55 14.48 -26.03
C THR A 61 -18.88 14.95 -25.45
N GLY A 62 -18.85 15.69 -24.34
CA GLY A 62 -19.98 16.51 -23.89
C GLY A 62 -20.11 17.83 -24.67
N ASN A 63 -21.23 18.53 -24.46
CA ASN A 63 -21.49 19.84 -25.07
C ASN A 63 -20.61 20.93 -24.43
N SER A 64 -19.62 21.40 -25.20
CA SER A 64 -18.97 22.74 -25.20
C SER A 64 -18.45 23.42 -23.92
N SER A 65 -18.77 22.99 -22.69
CA SER A 65 -18.27 23.67 -21.49
C SER A 65 -16.87 23.19 -21.11
N ILE A 66 -16.01 24.14 -20.73
CA ILE A 66 -14.63 23.94 -20.32
C ILE A 66 -14.41 24.45 -18.90
N TYR A 67 -13.70 23.69 -18.08
CA TYR A 67 -13.36 24.07 -16.70
C TYR A 67 -11.87 24.25 -16.54
N PHE A 68 -11.41 25.23 -15.77
CA PHE A 68 -9.97 25.42 -15.54
C PHE A 68 -9.36 24.23 -14.78
N ALA A 69 -8.20 23.76 -15.24
CA ALA A 69 -7.45 22.69 -14.59
C ALA A 69 -6.83 23.11 -13.23
N SER A 70 -6.94 24.40 -12.87
CA SER A 70 -6.58 24.88 -11.52
C SER A 70 -7.57 24.44 -10.44
N ARG A 71 -8.77 24.01 -10.83
CA ARG A 71 -9.79 23.46 -9.93
C ARG A 71 -9.47 22.02 -9.55
N ASP A 72 -9.87 21.65 -8.35
CA ASP A 72 -9.75 20.28 -7.86
C ASP A 72 -10.98 19.46 -8.25
N ILE A 73 -10.76 18.24 -8.70
CA ILE A 73 -11.83 17.26 -8.89
C ILE A 73 -11.97 16.47 -7.60
N GLN A 74 -13.06 16.70 -6.88
CA GLN A 74 -13.38 15.94 -5.67
C GLN A 74 -14.26 14.74 -6.00
N LEU A 75 -13.91 13.58 -5.47
CA LEU A 75 -14.75 12.39 -5.47
C LEU A 75 -15.31 12.21 -4.06
N SER A 76 -16.64 12.16 -3.91
CA SER A 76 -17.29 12.08 -2.60
C SER A 76 -17.54 10.65 -2.11
N SER A 77 -17.34 9.65 -2.97
CA SER A 77 -17.53 8.23 -2.66
C SER A 77 -16.59 7.34 -3.50
N TYR A 78 -15.30 7.38 -3.18
CA TYR A 78 -14.31 6.47 -3.74
C TYR A 78 -14.31 5.12 -3.00
N ASN A 79 -14.37 4.01 -3.75
CA ASN A 79 -14.48 2.66 -3.17
C ASN A 79 -13.23 1.78 -3.36
N GLY A 80 -12.23 2.28 -4.08
CA GLY A 80 -10.99 1.54 -4.31
C GLY A 80 -10.10 1.46 -3.07
N TRP A 81 -9.26 0.44 -3.01
CA TRP A 81 -8.22 0.30 -1.98
C TRP A 81 -6.92 0.96 -2.38
N SER A 82 -6.70 1.17 -3.67
CA SER A 82 -5.56 1.88 -4.21
C SER A 82 -5.89 2.67 -5.45
N ILE A 83 -5.00 3.59 -5.84
CA ILE A 83 -5.09 4.34 -7.09
C ILE A 83 -3.84 4.07 -7.91
N ASP A 84 -4.02 3.54 -9.12
CA ASP A 84 -2.92 3.31 -10.05
C ASP A 84 -2.83 4.34 -11.14
N THR A 85 -3.95 4.62 -11.81
CA THR A 85 -3.97 5.61 -12.87
C THR A 85 -5.19 6.51 -12.78
N VAL A 86 -5.00 7.73 -13.25
CA VAL A 86 -6.05 8.71 -13.49
C VAL A 86 -5.99 9.09 -14.96
N THR A 87 -7.09 8.86 -15.67
CA THR A 87 -7.29 9.34 -17.05
C THR A 87 -8.25 10.51 -17.00
N ILE A 88 -7.78 11.68 -17.44
CA ILE A 88 -8.59 12.90 -17.53
C ILE A 88 -8.63 13.35 -18.99
N ARG A 89 -9.78 13.86 -19.43
CA ARG A 89 -9.94 14.48 -20.74
C ARG A 89 -9.64 15.99 -20.67
N TYR A 90 -8.56 16.38 -21.34
CA TYR A 90 -8.07 17.76 -21.38
C TYR A 90 -8.43 18.46 -22.67
N TRP A 91 -8.42 19.80 -22.63
CA TRP A 91 -8.56 20.69 -23.77
C TRP A 91 -7.71 21.94 -23.58
N ALA A 92 -7.28 22.52 -24.70
CA ALA A 92 -6.48 23.73 -24.73
C ALA A 92 -6.95 24.66 -25.86
N ALA A 93 -6.96 25.97 -25.59
CA ALA A 93 -7.30 26.97 -26.59
C ALA A 93 -6.17 27.18 -27.63
N ILE A 94 -4.92 26.95 -27.21
CA ILE A 94 -3.71 27.14 -28.03
C ILE A 94 -2.97 25.81 -28.12
N SER A 95 -2.57 25.46 -29.35
CA SER A 95 -1.72 24.29 -29.59
C SER A 95 -0.37 24.44 -28.89
N GLY A 96 0.13 23.37 -28.30
CA GLY A 96 1.48 23.34 -27.77
C GLY A 96 1.68 22.30 -26.67
N THR A 97 2.83 22.40 -26.01
CA THR A 97 3.24 21.47 -24.97
C THR A 97 2.81 21.99 -23.61
N TYR A 98 2.08 21.16 -22.87
CA TYR A 98 1.64 21.41 -21.50
C TYR A 98 2.30 20.40 -20.57
N SER A 99 2.72 20.87 -19.40
CA SER A 99 3.31 20.04 -18.35
C SER A 99 2.54 20.21 -17.05
N PHE A 100 2.31 19.15 -16.30
CA PHE A 100 1.65 19.20 -14.99
C PHE A 100 1.94 17.93 -14.16
N ARG A 101 1.72 18.01 -12.85
CA ARG A 101 1.67 16.87 -11.93
C ARG A 101 0.24 16.63 -11.47
N ILE A 102 -0.16 15.37 -11.36
CA ILE A 102 -1.41 14.99 -10.69
C ILE A 102 -1.09 14.67 -9.23
N VAL A 103 -1.85 15.25 -8.32
CA VAL A 103 -1.75 14.98 -6.89
C VAL A 103 -3.09 14.50 -6.37
N ILE A 104 -3.05 13.39 -5.63
CA ILE A 104 -4.20 12.79 -4.97
C ILE A 104 -4.13 13.08 -3.48
N ARG A 105 -5.24 13.52 -2.89
CA ARG A 105 -5.36 13.78 -1.46
C ARG A 105 -6.55 13.07 -0.84
N ASP A 106 -6.47 12.77 0.45
CA ASP A 106 -7.41 11.89 1.18
C ASP A 106 -8.72 12.51 1.66
N THR A 107 -9.03 13.76 1.28
CA THR A 107 -10.26 14.47 1.69
C THR A 107 -10.60 15.60 0.73
N ASP A 108 -9.77 16.63 0.71
CA ASP A 108 -9.90 17.83 -0.11
C ASP A 108 -8.52 18.34 -0.57
N ARG A 109 -8.44 19.57 -1.07
CA ARG A 109 -7.20 20.22 -1.55
C ARG A 109 -6.11 20.33 -0.48
N TYR A 110 -6.48 20.38 0.79
CA TYR A 110 -5.59 20.52 1.94
C TYR A 110 -5.38 19.20 2.69
N GLY A 111 -6.04 18.13 2.25
CA GLY A 111 -5.85 16.77 2.76
C GLY A 111 -4.42 16.24 2.58
N ASN A 112 -4.15 15.11 3.24
CA ASN A 112 -2.86 14.43 3.15
C ASN A 112 -2.65 13.92 1.74
N VAL A 113 -1.43 14.09 1.21
CA VAL A 113 -1.07 13.55 -0.10
C VAL A 113 -1.04 12.02 -0.01
N ILE A 114 -1.86 11.37 -0.84
CA ILE A 114 -1.82 9.92 -1.05
C ILE A 114 -0.77 9.57 -2.11
N SER A 115 -0.77 10.31 -3.22
CA SER A 115 0.17 10.10 -4.33
C SER A 115 0.40 11.39 -5.11
N ARG A 116 1.58 11.49 -5.69
CA ARG A 116 1.98 12.56 -6.60
C ARG A 116 2.65 11.93 -7.81
N SER A 117 2.14 12.24 -8.99
CA SER A 117 2.75 11.75 -10.23
C SER A 117 4.09 12.42 -10.49
N THR A 118 4.91 11.79 -11.34
CA THR A 118 5.99 12.50 -12.03
C THR A 118 5.41 13.61 -12.92
N LEU A 119 6.25 14.56 -13.33
CA LEU A 119 5.85 15.61 -14.26
C LEU A 119 5.41 14.96 -15.58
N ARG A 120 4.17 15.21 -15.99
CA ARG A 120 3.60 14.72 -17.25
C ARG A 120 3.65 15.84 -18.26
N THR A 121 4.18 15.54 -19.43
CA THR A 121 4.26 16.46 -20.58
C THR A 121 3.39 15.91 -21.70
N VAL A 122 2.49 16.74 -22.22
CA VAL A 122 1.56 16.38 -23.30
C VAL A 122 1.48 17.47 -24.34
N THR A 123 1.42 17.08 -25.62
CA THR A 123 1.16 18.01 -26.72
C THR A 123 -0.34 18.02 -27.01
N LEU A 124 -0.96 19.19 -26.91
CA LEU A 124 -2.37 19.38 -27.22
C LEU A 124 -2.51 20.20 -28.50
N ALA A 125 -3.43 19.81 -29.37
CA ALA A 125 -3.86 20.64 -30.49
C ALA A 125 -4.96 21.60 -30.01
N ALA A 126 -4.95 22.82 -30.54
CA ALA A 126 -5.96 23.83 -30.26
C ALA A 126 -7.36 23.25 -30.50
N ALA A 127 -8.25 23.54 -29.56
CA ALA A 127 -9.65 23.15 -29.59
C ALA A 127 -9.93 21.62 -29.66
N THR A 128 -8.92 20.76 -29.54
CA THR A 128 -9.06 19.31 -29.72
C THR A 128 -8.85 18.59 -28.40
N PRO A 129 -9.90 17.96 -27.84
CA PRO A 129 -9.75 17.26 -26.56
C PRO A 129 -8.86 16.02 -26.66
N LEU A 130 -8.11 15.73 -25.58
CA LEU A 130 -7.25 14.55 -25.48
C LEU A 130 -7.44 13.85 -24.13
N ASN A 131 -7.60 12.52 -24.15
CA ASN A 131 -7.55 11.70 -22.94
C ASN A 131 -6.10 11.46 -22.54
N VAL A 132 -5.72 11.86 -21.34
CA VAL A 132 -4.35 11.68 -20.82
C VAL A 132 -4.39 10.82 -19.57
N THR A 133 -3.78 9.64 -19.66
CA THR A 133 -3.57 8.74 -18.52
C THR A 133 -2.27 9.08 -17.80
N THR A 134 -2.36 9.24 -16.49
CA THR A 134 -1.25 9.49 -15.58
C THR A 134 -1.13 8.35 -14.59
N ARG A 135 0.07 7.78 -14.45
CA ARG A 135 0.37 6.74 -13.44
C ARG A 135 0.70 7.37 -12.08
N LEU A 136 0.26 6.70 -11.03
CA LEU A 136 0.33 7.10 -9.62
C LEU A 136 0.92 5.99 -8.73
N GLY A 137 1.35 4.87 -9.32
CA GLY A 137 2.19 3.87 -8.66
C GLY A 137 1.46 2.93 -7.69
N ASN A 138 0.19 2.60 -7.95
CA ASN A 138 -0.65 1.83 -7.04
C ASN A 138 -0.67 2.37 -5.60
N ALA A 139 -1.03 3.63 -5.40
CA ALA A 139 -1.00 4.22 -4.07
C ALA A 139 -2.14 3.69 -3.19
N TRP A 140 -1.82 3.12 -2.04
CA TRP A 140 -2.76 2.72 -0.99
C TRP A 140 -3.57 3.91 -0.49
N THR A 141 -4.89 3.74 -0.43
CA THR A 141 -5.84 4.79 -0.02
C THR A 141 -6.49 4.52 1.32
N GLY A 142 -6.24 3.35 1.94
CA GLY A 142 -6.86 2.96 3.21
C GLY A 142 -8.38 3.09 3.21
N ARG A 143 -9.01 2.83 2.05
CA ARG A 143 -10.46 2.95 1.85
C ARG A 143 -11.00 4.36 2.15
N THR A 144 -10.21 5.41 1.92
CA THR A 144 -10.75 6.77 1.97
C THR A 144 -11.94 6.89 1.02
N THR A 145 -13.02 7.45 1.53
CA THR A 145 -14.25 7.64 0.76
C THR A 145 -14.22 8.93 -0.03
N ARG A 146 -13.32 9.86 0.33
CA ARG A 146 -13.16 11.14 -0.34
C ARG A 146 -11.77 11.28 -0.93
N LEU A 147 -11.72 11.74 -2.16
CA LEU A 147 -10.46 12.06 -2.84
C LEU A 147 -10.53 13.46 -3.42
N SER A 148 -9.42 14.19 -3.35
CA SER A 148 -9.19 15.33 -4.24
C SER A 148 -8.13 14.97 -5.27
N ILE A 149 -8.40 15.31 -6.54
CA ILE A 149 -7.47 15.20 -7.65
C ILE A 149 -7.16 16.63 -8.09
N SER A 150 -5.92 17.06 -7.85
CA SER A 150 -5.45 18.41 -8.13
C SER A 150 -4.28 18.41 -9.11
N HIS A 151 -4.09 19.54 -9.79
CA HIS A 151 -2.95 19.77 -10.67
C HIS A 151 -1.94 20.69 -10.00
N GLU A 152 -0.70 20.25 -9.95
CA GLU A 152 0.44 21.05 -9.50
C GLU A 152 1.38 21.32 -10.68
N ASP A 153 2.17 22.39 -10.59
CA ASP A 153 3.21 22.74 -11.58
C ASP A 153 2.71 22.79 -13.04
N THR A 154 1.52 23.36 -13.23
CA THR A 154 0.92 23.48 -14.57
C THR A 154 1.65 24.55 -15.38
N ILE A 155 2.29 24.15 -16.47
CA ILE A 155 3.08 24.99 -17.37
C ILE A 155 2.57 24.76 -18.80
N GLY A 156 2.43 25.81 -19.59
CA GLY A 156 2.05 25.71 -20.99
C GLY A 156 1.91 27.07 -21.67
N PRO A 157 1.64 27.10 -22.97
CA PRO A 157 1.46 28.35 -23.72
C PRO A 157 0.16 29.10 -23.37
N ALA A 158 -0.79 28.44 -22.70
CA ALA A 158 -2.05 29.03 -22.23
C ALA A 158 -2.58 28.27 -21.00
N SER A 159 -3.79 28.61 -20.54
CA SER A 159 -4.50 27.82 -19.53
C SER A 159 -4.89 26.44 -20.06
N LEU A 160 -4.81 25.44 -19.18
CA LEU A 160 -5.27 24.08 -19.43
C LEU A 160 -6.70 23.92 -18.88
N TYR A 161 -7.53 23.15 -19.60
CA TYR A 161 -8.93 22.96 -19.23
C TYR A 161 -9.32 21.47 -19.21
N PHE A 162 -10.35 21.15 -18.43
CA PHE A 162 -11.11 19.90 -18.50
C PHE A 162 -12.27 20.05 -19.47
N THR A 163 -12.61 18.99 -20.20
CA THR A 163 -13.83 18.96 -21.01
C THR A 163 -14.96 18.22 -20.33
N GLN A 164 -16.19 18.60 -20.67
CA GLN A 164 -17.35 17.88 -20.19
C GLN A 164 -17.50 16.46 -20.75
N SER A 165 -18.00 15.55 -19.92
CA SER A 165 -18.52 14.22 -20.23
C SER A 165 -19.95 14.34 -20.77
N PRO A 166 -20.46 13.40 -21.58
CA PRO A 166 -21.88 13.36 -21.94
C PRO A 166 -22.70 12.89 -20.73
N GLY A 167 -23.12 13.84 -19.91
CA GLY A 167 -24.03 13.63 -18.78
C GLY A 167 -23.39 13.80 -17.40
N ALA A 168 -24.26 13.77 -16.39
CA ALA A 168 -23.87 14.02 -15.02
C ALA A 168 -23.02 12.89 -14.43
N CYS A 169 -21.84 13.24 -13.91
CA CYS A 169 -21.03 12.28 -13.16
C CYS A 169 -21.50 12.27 -11.69
N SER A 170 -21.99 11.12 -11.22
CA SER A 170 -22.38 10.98 -9.81
C SER A 170 -21.14 10.96 -8.91
N ASN A 171 -21.25 11.55 -7.72
CA ASN A 171 -20.19 11.58 -6.71
C ASN A 171 -18.89 12.30 -7.11
N SER A 172 -18.96 13.22 -8.08
CA SER A 172 -17.86 14.14 -8.35
C SER A 172 -18.29 15.60 -8.37
N ALA A 173 -17.44 16.46 -7.83
CA ALA A 173 -17.63 17.91 -7.82
C ALA A 173 -16.34 18.61 -8.21
N LEU A 174 -16.47 19.80 -8.79
CA LEU A 174 -15.35 20.72 -8.95
C LEU A 174 -15.31 21.67 -7.77
N THR A 175 -14.13 21.84 -7.18
CA THR A 175 -13.92 22.81 -6.10
C THR A 175 -12.96 23.90 -6.52
N GLU A 176 -13.30 25.13 -6.13
CA GLU A 176 -12.40 26.28 -6.24
C GLU A 176 -11.28 26.17 -5.21
N SER A 177 -10.25 27.00 -5.35
CA SER A 177 -9.04 26.99 -4.53
C SER A 177 -9.26 27.21 -3.02
N THR A 178 -10.46 27.55 -2.57
CA THR A 178 -10.81 27.81 -1.15
C THR A 178 -11.40 26.59 -0.42
N GLY A 179 -11.58 25.44 -1.07
CA GLY A 179 -12.06 24.21 -0.44
C GLY A 179 -13.56 24.16 -0.15
N ALA A 180 -14.30 25.26 -0.34
CA ALA A 180 -15.76 25.22 -0.37
C ALA A 180 -16.24 24.42 -1.60
N MET A 181 -17.34 23.67 -1.46
CA MET A 181 -18.07 23.08 -2.59
C MET A 181 -19.19 24.01 -3.07
N PRO A 182 -18.96 24.91 -4.05
CA PRO A 182 -20.06 25.57 -4.75
C PRO A 182 -20.12 25.20 -6.24
N GLY A 183 -19.49 24.10 -6.67
CA GLY A 183 -19.46 23.71 -8.08
C GLY A 183 -20.66 22.86 -8.52
N PRO A 184 -21.11 22.95 -9.79
CA PRO A 184 -22.00 21.95 -10.37
C PRO A 184 -21.36 20.55 -10.29
N ALA A 185 -22.18 19.49 -10.47
CA ALA A 185 -21.66 18.13 -10.67
C ALA A 185 -20.50 18.20 -11.69
N ALA A 186 -19.37 17.61 -11.35
CA ALA A 186 -18.22 17.62 -12.23
C ALA A 186 -18.50 16.65 -13.37
N ASP A 187 -19.17 17.12 -14.41
CA ASP A 187 -19.41 16.38 -15.64
C ASP A 187 -18.09 16.24 -16.40
N ILE A 188 -17.02 15.71 -15.81
CA ILE A 188 -15.67 15.66 -16.41
C ILE A 188 -15.40 14.27 -16.92
N GLY A 189 -14.80 14.16 -18.10
CA GLY A 189 -14.24 12.88 -18.55
C GLY A 189 -13.10 12.44 -17.61
N LEU A 190 -13.41 11.54 -16.68
CA LEU A 190 -12.51 11.06 -15.63
C LEU A 190 -12.66 9.55 -15.43
N VAL A 191 -11.55 8.83 -15.48
CA VAL A 191 -11.48 7.41 -15.06
C VAL A 191 -10.36 7.27 -14.04
N VAL A 192 -10.65 6.63 -12.91
CA VAL A 192 -9.67 6.27 -11.88
C VAL A 192 -9.62 4.76 -11.79
N THR A 193 -8.42 4.18 -11.94
CA THR A 193 -8.20 2.74 -11.82
C THR A 193 -7.42 2.41 -10.56
N GLY A 194 -7.58 1.18 -10.07
CA GLY A 194 -7.03 0.77 -8.78
C GLY A 194 -7.49 -0.60 -8.36
N ASP A 195 -7.00 -1.07 -7.21
CA ASP A 195 -7.38 -2.38 -6.67
C ASP A 195 -8.76 -2.28 -5.99
N SER A 196 -9.67 -3.21 -6.32
CA SER A 196 -11.00 -3.30 -5.70
C SER A 196 -10.99 -4.02 -4.35
N ALA A 197 -9.88 -4.71 -4.04
CA ALA A 197 -9.66 -5.39 -2.77
C ALA A 197 -8.26 -5.08 -2.24
N ALA A 198 -8.14 -4.98 -0.92
CA ALA A 198 -6.86 -4.78 -0.27
C ALA A 198 -6.03 -6.07 -0.21
N ALA A 199 -4.81 -6.02 -0.74
CA ALA A 199 -3.75 -6.92 -0.33
C ALA A 199 -3.22 -6.43 1.02
N HIS A 200 -3.59 -7.14 2.09
CA HIS A 200 -3.23 -6.76 3.44
C HIS A 200 -2.70 -7.96 4.22
N THR A 201 -1.93 -7.64 5.24
CA THR A 201 -1.33 -8.56 6.17
C THR A 201 -1.89 -8.26 7.57
N GLU A 202 -2.34 -9.30 8.28
CA GLU A 202 -2.66 -9.18 9.70
C GLU A 202 -1.36 -9.31 10.51
N VAL A 203 -1.05 -8.28 11.29
CA VAL A 203 0.12 -8.23 12.16
C VAL A 203 -0.31 -8.56 13.57
N VAL A 204 0.27 -9.62 14.14
CA VAL A 204 -0.19 -10.21 15.40
C VAL A 204 0.92 -10.13 16.46
N GLU A 205 0.54 -9.74 17.68
CA GLU A 205 1.42 -9.78 18.85
C GLU A 205 1.30 -11.12 19.61
N TYR A 206 2.46 -11.65 19.99
CA TYR A 206 2.64 -12.80 20.85
C TYR A 206 3.41 -12.40 22.11
N TYR A 207 3.04 -13.00 23.23
CA TYR A 207 3.80 -12.98 24.47
C TYR A 207 4.62 -14.27 24.58
N ILE A 208 5.91 -14.12 24.88
CA ILE A 208 6.86 -15.23 25.05
C ILE A 208 7.09 -15.44 26.54
N ALA A 209 6.46 -16.46 27.11
CA ALA A 209 6.42 -16.66 28.56
C ALA A 209 7.80 -16.92 29.17
N SER A 210 8.67 -17.66 28.48
CA SER A 210 10.00 -18.03 28.97
C SER A 210 10.97 -16.84 29.12
N THR A 211 10.72 -15.75 28.40
CA THR A 211 11.61 -14.57 28.40
C THR A 211 10.91 -13.29 28.84
N ASN A 212 9.60 -13.34 29.11
CA ASN A 212 8.77 -12.17 29.42
C ASN A 212 8.90 -11.08 28.34
N LYS A 213 8.85 -11.49 27.07
CA LYS A 213 9.00 -10.59 25.91
C LYS A 213 7.74 -10.59 25.05
N TYR A 214 7.63 -9.54 24.25
CA TYR A 214 6.62 -9.41 23.21
C TYR A 214 7.28 -9.58 21.85
N PHE A 215 6.55 -10.20 20.94
CA PHE A 215 7.00 -10.47 19.58
C PHE A 215 5.87 -10.19 18.61
N MET A 216 6.20 -9.58 17.47
CA MET A 216 5.20 -9.19 16.49
C MET A 216 5.62 -9.65 15.10
N THR A 217 4.68 -10.26 14.38
CA THR A 217 4.92 -10.75 13.02
C THR A 217 3.70 -10.57 12.12
N GLY A 218 3.96 -10.20 10.86
CA GLY A 218 2.98 -10.23 9.78
C GLY A 218 3.03 -11.54 8.97
N ARG A 219 3.99 -12.42 9.21
CA ARG A 219 4.18 -13.63 8.40
C ARG A 219 3.20 -14.70 8.82
N ALA A 220 2.26 -15.03 7.94
CA ALA A 220 1.25 -16.06 8.20
C ALA A 220 1.87 -17.43 8.58
N ALA A 221 2.94 -17.86 7.89
CA ALA A 221 3.62 -19.10 8.22
C ALA A 221 4.26 -19.09 9.61
N GLU A 222 4.82 -17.94 10.03
CA GLU A 222 5.39 -17.77 11.36
C GLU A 222 4.30 -17.76 12.43
N GLN A 223 3.18 -17.08 12.20
CA GLN A 223 2.02 -17.12 13.08
C GLN A 223 1.53 -18.56 13.31
N THR A 224 1.43 -19.37 12.25
CA THR A 224 1.07 -20.79 12.36
C THR A 224 2.03 -21.58 13.25
N VAL A 225 3.34 -21.36 13.09
CA VAL A 225 4.37 -22.04 13.91
C VAL A 225 4.27 -21.61 15.38
N LEU A 226 4.10 -20.31 15.64
CA LEU A 226 3.98 -19.77 17.00
C LEU A 226 2.68 -20.23 17.68
N ASP A 227 1.57 -20.30 16.95
CA ASP A 227 0.30 -20.83 17.45
C ASP A 227 0.42 -22.30 17.87
N GLY A 228 1.19 -23.10 17.11
CA GLY A 228 1.48 -24.50 17.43
C GLY A 228 2.44 -24.69 18.63
N ALA A 229 3.14 -23.64 19.05
CA ALA A 229 4.10 -23.65 20.17
C ALA A 229 3.48 -23.18 21.50
N SER A 230 2.16 -23.14 21.60
CA SER A 230 1.45 -22.88 22.86
C SER A 230 1.82 -23.93 23.94
N PRO A 231 2.04 -23.54 25.22
CA PRO A 231 1.82 -22.22 25.81
C PRO A 231 3.05 -21.31 25.82
N GLN A 232 4.14 -21.66 25.13
CA GLN A 232 5.38 -20.88 25.18
C GLN A 232 5.23 -19.55 24.44
N PHE A 233 4.44 -19.54 23.37
CA PHE A 233 4.01 -18.37 22.63
C PHE A 233 2.49 -18.26 22.73
N VAL A 234 2.01 -17.13 23.25
CA VAL A 234 0.59 -16.90 23.46
C VAL A 234 0.17 -15.62 22.74
N ARG A 235 -0.81 -15.70 21.84
CA ARG A 235 -1.40 -14.50 21.24
C ARG A 235 -1.93 -13.59 22.34
N THR A 236 -1.56 -12.30 22.32
CA THR A 236 -2.03 -11.33 23.33
C THR A 236 -3.44 -10.79 23.02
N GLY A 237 -3.97 -11.13 21.83
CA GLY A 237 -5.18 -10.53 21.27
C GLY A 237 -4.94 -9.16 20.61
N LYS A 238 -3.74 -8.58 20.74
CA LYS A 238 -3.38 -7.32 20.08
C LYS A 238 -2.95 -7.59 18.64
N LYS A 239 -3.57 -6.85 17.71
CA LYS A 239 -3.30 -6.95 16.28
C LYS A 239 -3.67 -5.69 15.52
N PHE A 240 -3.14 -5.56 14.31
CA PHE A 240 -3.55 -4.53 13.36
C PHE A 240 -3.43 -5.04 11.93
N THR A 241 -4.09 -4.34 11.01
CA THR A 241 -4.01 -4.62 9.58
C THR A 241 -3.14 -3.59 8.88
N ALA A 242 -2.22 -4.08 8.06
CA ALA A 242 -1.31 -3.26 7.27
C ALA A 242 -1.27 -3.75 5.82
N PRO A 243 -0.99 -2.87 4.84
CA PRO A 243 -0.71 -3.29 3.48
C PRO A 243 0.35 -4.41 3.39
N SER A 244 0.19 -5.32 2.43
CA SER A 244 1.20 -6.34 2.14
C SER A 244 2.43 -5.74 1.47
N THR A 245 3.59 -6.32 1.74
CA THR A 245 4.91 -5.85 1.26
C THR A 245 4.99 -5.76 -0.25
N GLY A 246 5.55 -4.67 -0.77
CA GLY A 246 5.80 -4.49 -2.20
C GLY A 246 4.57 -4.35 -3.10
N VAL A 247 3.36 -4.18 -2.55
CA VAL A 247 2.14 -4.06 -3.36
C VAL A 247 1.81 -2.63 -3.74
N TYR A 248 2.01 -1.67 -2.83
CA TYR A 248 1.56 -0.29 -2.99
C TYR A 248 2.73 0.69 -2.95
N GLY A 249 2.74 1.70 -3.83
CA GLY A 249 3.91 2.55 -4.05
C GLY A 249 4.06 3.77 -3.12
N ASN A 250 3.12 4.01 -2.21
CA ASN A 250 3.12 5.15 -1.28
C ASN A 250 3.24 4.74 0.21
N VAL A 251 3.60 3.48 0.45
CA VAL A 251 3.84 2.93 1.78
C VAL A 251 5.21 2.27 1.80
N ASP A 252 5.87 2.29 2.95
CA ASP A 252 7.20 1.75 3.11
C ASP A 252 7.14 0.37 3.76
N ASP A 253 7.91 -0.56 3.20
CA ASP A 253 8.08 -1.88 3.80
C ASP A 253 8.76 -1.77 5.17
N VAL A 254 8.17 -2.44 6.16
CA VAL A 254 8.69 -2.59 7.51
C VAL A 254 9.48 -3.88 7.59
N HIS A 255 10.76 -3.74 7.89
CA HIS A 255 11.71 -4.82 8.06
C HIS A 255 11.84 -5.20 9.53
N ARG A 256 12.01 -6.50 9.79
CA ARG A 256 12.39 -6.99 11.11
C ARG A 256 13.89 -7.19 11.15
N LEU A 257 14.57 -6.51 12.07
CA LEU A 257 15.98 -6.74 12.35
C LEU A 257 16.12 -7.56 13.62
N TYR A 258 17.07 -8.48 13.59
CA TYR A 258 17.44 -9.32 14.72
C TYR A 258 18.88 -9.01 15.16
N LEU A 259 19.08 -8.86 16.46
CA LEU A 259 20.40 -8.77 17.07
C LEU A 259 20.69 -10.07 17.82
N ALA A 260 21.74 -10.80 17.42
CA ALA A 260 22.06 -12.09 18.00
C ALA A 260 22.76 -11.99 19.38
N PRO A 261 22.76 -13.07 20.20
CA PRO A 261 23.65 -13.18 21.34
C PRO A 261 25.14 -13.02 20.95
N PRO A 262 25.99 -12.47 21.82
CA PRO A 262 25.71 -12.00 23.18
C PRO A 262 25.19 -10.56 23.25
N ALA A 263 25.02 -9.87 22.11
CA ALA A 263 24.64 -8.46 22.03
C ALA A 263 23.19 -8.17 22.49
N GLY A 264 22.41 -9.22 22.78
CA GLY A 264 21.08 -9.17 23.36
C GLY A 264 20.03 -9.61 22.36
N PRO A 265 19.52 -10.87 22.43
CA PRO A 265 18.53 -11.37 21.48
C PRO A 265 17.27 -10.53 21.51
N GLN A 266 17.13 -9.67 20.50
CA GLN A 266 16.01 -8.73 20.37
C GLN A 266 15.65 -8.54 18.91
N HIS A 267 14.38 -8.21 18.71
CA HIS A 267 13.82 -7.87 17.40
C HIS A 267 13.35 -6.43 17.42
N ILE A 268 13.60 -5.72 16.33
CA ILE A 268 13.05 -4.39 16.06
C ILE A 268 12.40 -4.38 14.67
N LEU A 269 11.26 -3.73 14.56
CA LEU A 269 10.57 -3.42 13.32
C LEU A 269 10.92 -1.96 12.99
N VAL A 270 11.43 -1.74 11.78
CA VAL A 270 11.86 -0.44 11.28
C VAL A 270 11.46 -0.28 9.82
N ASP A 271 11.26 0.95 9.37
CA ASP A 271 11.07 1.22 7.93
C ASP A 271 12.36 0.92 7.14
N LYS A 272 12.24 0.87 5.81
CA LYS A 272 13.38 0.59 4.92
C LYS A 272 14.56 1.55 5.11
N LEU A 273 14.31 2.84 5.33
CA LEU A 273 15.37 3.84 5.46
C LEU A 273 16.14 3.65 6.77
N ASP A 274 15.42 3.44 7.87
CA ASP A 274 16.00 3.16 9.18
C ASP A 274 16.76 1.81 9.14
N ARG A 275 16.22 0.80 8.44
CA ARG A 275 16.94 -0.46 8.17
C ARG A 275 18.26 -0.21 7.47
N ASP A 276 18.25 0.50 6.34
CA ASP A 276 19.45 0.73 5.54
C ASP A 276 20.51 1.46 6.37
N THR A 277 20.09 2.41 7.21
CA THR A 277 20.96 3.16 8.14
C THR A 277 21.57 2.26 9.23
N ILE A 278 20.76 1.40 9.86
CA ILE A 278 21.22 0.48 10.92
C ILE A 278 22.23 -0.53 10.37
N LEU A 279 21.96 -1.09 9.19
CA LEU A 279 22.85 -2.08 8.57
C LEU A 279 24.15 -1.46 8.03
N ALA A 280 24.12 -0.20 7.60
CA ALA A 280 25.31 0.51 7.16
C ALA A 280 26.25 0.90 8.33
N THR A 281 25.76 0.86 9.58
CA THR A 281 26.56 1.19 10.76
C THR A 281 27.61 0.09 11.03
N PRO A 282 28.91 0.40 10.98
CA PRO A 282 29.94 -0.61 11.23
C PRO A 282 29.81 -1.24 12.62
N GLY A 283 29.86 -2.57 12.67
CA GLY A 283 29.76 -3.32 13.93
C GLY A 283 28.38 -3.31 14.58
N SER A 284 27.32 -2.94 13.85
CA SER A 284 25.95 -2.88 14.41
C SER A 284 25.45 -4.24 14.92
N GLY A 285 25.90 -5.34 14.31
CA GLY A 285 25.53 -6.71 14.68
C GLY A 285 24.10 -7.10 14.31
N TRP A 286 23.33 -6.20 13.68
CA TRP A 286 21.97 -6.46 13.25
C TRP A 286 21.93 -7.24 11.94
N VAL A 287 20.97 -8.17 11.85
CA VAL A 287 20.68 -8.95 10.65
C VAL A 287 19.26 -8.61 10.20
N ASP A 288 19.08 -8.33 8.90
CA ASP A 288 17.74 -8.17 8.32
C ASP A 288 17.10 -9.54 8.09
N GLU A 289 16.00 -9.78 8.79
CA GLU A 289 15.18 -10.97 8.62
C GLU A 289 14.11 -10.79 7.53
N GLY A 290 14.08 -9.63 6.87
CA GLY A 290 13.22 -9.28 5.75
C GLY A 290 11.97 -8.48 6.13
N ALA A 291 11.26 -8.04 5.09
CA ALA A 291 10.02 -7.30 5.22
C ALA A 291 8.89 -8.15 5.83
N GLN A 292 8.00 -7.50 6.58
CA GLN A 292 6.88 -8.10 7.32
C GLN A 292 5.52 -7.67 6.77
N PHE A 293 5.39 -6.36 6.52
CA PHE A 293 4.20 -5.64 6.05
C PHE A 293 4.68 -4.24 5.60
N SER A 294 3.80 -3.41 5.04
CA SER A 294 4.12 -2.01 4.72
C SER A 294 3.23 -1.06 5.49
N VAL A 295 3.71 0.14 5.81
CA VAL A 295 2.96 1.18 6.53
C VAL A 295 3.31 2.56 6.03
N THR A 296 2.55 3.56 6.47
CA THR A 296 2.98 4.95 6.37
C THR A 296 3.73 5.36 7.64
N LYS A 297 4.79 6.16 7.50
CA LYS A 297 5.47 6.77 8.64
C LYS A 297 4.63 7.93 9.19
N PRO A 298 4.50 8.07 10.52
CA PRO A 298 3.91 9.28 11.10
C PRO A 298 4.70 10.52 10.66
N SER A 299 4.02 11.67 10.60
CA SER A 299 4.70 12.96 10.44
C SER A 299 5.70 13.21 11.57
N PRO A 300 6.63 14.18 11.46
CA PRO A 300 7.56 14.52 12.54
C PRO A 300 6.87 14.90 13.87
N ALA A 301 5.61 15.35 13.82
CA ALA A 301 4.78 15.63 15.00
C ALA A 301 4.08 14.37 15.57
N GLY A 302 4.34 13.18 15.02
CA GLY A 302 3.70 11.92 15.42
C GLY A 302 2.23 11.80 14.99
N VAL A 303 1.81 12.54 13.97
CA VAL A 303 0.44 12.50 13.41
C VAL A 303 0.38 11.54 12.24
N CYS A 304 -0.62 10.66 12.25
CA CYS A 304 -0.91 9.75 11.15
C CYS A 304 -1.89 10.37 10.15
N PRO A 305 -1.73 10.11 8.83
CA PRO A 305 -2.65 10.62 7.82
C PRO A 305 -4.01 9.93 7.94
N SER A 306 -5.06 10.55 7.40
CA SER A 306 -6.43 10.04 7.57
C SER A 306 -6.68 8.71 6.85
N TYR A 307 -5.91 8.42 5.79
CA TYR A 307 -5.93 7.12 5.10
C TYR A 307 -5.18 5.99 5.85
N ALA A 308 -4.46 6.30 6.94
CA ALA A 308 -3.81 5.31 7.80
C ALA A 308 -3.85 5.78 9.26
N PRO A 309 -5.04 5.94 9.87
CA PRO A 309 -5.21 6.76 11.07
C PRO A 309 -4.69 6.08 12.35
N LYS A 310 -4.47 4.76 12.35
CA LYS A 310 -4.11 4.02 13.56
C LYS A 310 -2.63 4.16 13.87
N LYS A 311 -2.31 4.82 14.98
CA LYS A 311 -0.95 4.92 15.50
C LYS A 311 -0.49 3.59 16.09
N ILE A 312 0.69 3.16 15.70
CA ILE A 312 1.41 2.06 16.35
C ILE A 312 2.57 2.66 17.13
N TYR A 313 2.54 2.48 18.44
CA TYR A 313 3.52 3.00 19.37
C TYR A 313 4.62 1.99 19.62
N ARG A 314 5.85 2.44 19.80
CA ARG A 314 6.98 1.60 20.20
C ARG A 314 7.48 2.01 21.56
N SER A 315 7.74 1.02 22.41
CA SER A 315 8.37 1.18 23.71
C SER A 315 9.58 0.26 23.80
N PHE A 316 10.67 0.75 24.40
CA PHE A 316 11.90 -0.02 24.53
C PHE A 316 12.22 -0.35 26.00
N ASN A 317 12.38 -1.64 26.29
CA ASN A 317 12.86 -2.10 27.58
C ASN A 317 14.38 -1.94 27.63
N ASN A 318 14.86 -0.84 28.21
CA ASN A 318 16.29 -0.58 28.38
C ASN A 318 16.86 -1.26 29.64
N ALA A 319 16.60 -2.57 29.79
CA ALA A 319 17.12 -3.34 30.91
C ALA A 319 18.66 -3.29 30.97
N THR A 320 19.20 -3.26 32.19
CA THR A 320 20.65 -3.36 32.43
C THR A 320 21.21 -4.68 31.94
N VAL A 321 20.45 -5.76 32.11
CA VAL A 321 20.75 -7.08 31.56
C VAL A 321 20.40 -7.10 30.08
N VAL A 322 21.43 -7.15 29.24
CA VAL A 322 21.33 -7.08 27.77
C VAL A 322 20.36 -8.11 27.18
N SER A 323 20.31 -9.32 27.74
CA SER A 323 19.39 -10.37 27.27
C SER A 323 17.91 -10.11 27.57
N GLN A 324 17.60 -9.17 28.47
CA GLN A 324 16.23 -8.77 28.80
C GLN A 324 15.71 -7.60 27.96
N ARG A 325 16.59 -6.93 27.21
CA ARG A 325 16.21 -5.86 26.30
C ARG A 325 15.27 -6.37 25.22
N SER A 326 14.27 -5.55 24.89
CA SER A 326 13.24 -5.86 23.91
C SER A 326 12.45 -4.62 23.53
N TYR A 327 11.89 -4.64 22.32
CA TYR A 327 10.90 -3.67 21.87
C TYR A 327 9.50 -4.27 21.98
N ARG A 328 8.51 -3.43 22.28
CA ARG A 328 7.08 -3.78 22.19
C ARG A 328 6.37 -2.77 21.30
N TYR A 329 5.39 -3.25 20.53
CA TYR A 329 4.56 -2.45 19.65
C TYR A 329 3.12 -2.45 20.15
N SER A 330 2.62 -1.28 20.53
CA SER A 330 1.29 -1.11 21.09
C SER A 330 0.34 -0.48 20.07
N THR A 331 -0.87 -1.01 19.98
CA THR A 331 -1.93 -0.52 19.09
C THR A 331 -2.82 0.54 19.74
N THR A 332 -2.65 0.78 21.04
CA THR A 332 -3.37 1.79 21.81
C THR A 332 -2.41 2.59 22.67
N LEU A 333 -2.77 3.85 22.94
CA LEU A 333 -2.01 4.70 23.85
C LEU A 333 -2.04 4.18 25.30
N ALA A 334 -3.12 3.50 25.69
CA ALA A 334 -3.24 2.91 27.03
C ALA A 334 -2.23 1.78 27.25
N ASP A 335 -2.10 0.85 26.29
CA ASP A 335 -1.10 -0.21 26.36
C ASP A 335 0.33 0.37 26.36
N HIS A 336 0.58 1.41 25.55
CA HIS A 336 1.85 2.12 25.53
C HIS A 336 2.19 2.75 26.88
N ASN A 337 1.26 3.52 27.46
CA ASN A 337 1.44 4.16 28.76
C ASN A 337 1.63 3.14 29.90
N ALA A 338 1.02 1.96 29.79
CA ALA A 338 1.26 0.87 30.74
C ALA A 338 2.73 0.38 30.68
N MET A 339 3.35 0.33 29.50
CA MET A 339 4.78 0.02 29.39
C MET A 339 5.67 1.11 29.98
N LEU A 340 5.31 2.39 29.77
CA LEU A 340 6.05 3.51 30.36
C LEU A 340 5.96 3.50 31.89
N ALA A 341 4.81 3.15 32.46
CA ALA A 341 4.64 2.98 33.91
C ALA A 341 5.51 1.86 34.49
N LEU A 342 5.90 0.88 33.66
CA LEU A 342 6.87 -0.16 34.00
C LEU A 342 8.34 0.27 33.78
N GLY A 343 8.60 1.53 33.45
CA GLY A 343 9.93 2.09 33.25
C GLY A 343 10.52 1.89 31.84
N TRP A 344 9.71 1.51 30.85
CA TRP A 344 10.18 1.40 29.47
C TRP A 344 10.35 2.80 28.85
N LEU A 345 11.27 2.93 27.90
CA LEU A 345 11.50 4.19 27.19
C LEU A 345 10.42 4.44 26.14
N ASP A 346 9.99 5.70 26.04
CA ASP A 346 9.02 6.17 25.05
C ASP A 346 9.70 6.44 23.69
N GLU A 347 9.36 5.65 22.67
CA GLU A 347 9.77 5.90 21.28
C GLU A 347 8.60 6.40 20.42
N ARG A 348 7.48 6.75 21.05
CA ARG A 348 6.29 7.35 20.44
C ARG A 348 5.69 6.50 19.32
N ALA A 349 4.84 7.12 18.51
CA ALA A 349 4.28 6.49 17.31
C ALA A 349 5.38 6.33 16.26
N VAL A 350 5.58 5.10 15.79
CA VAL A 350 6.58 4.76 14.78
C VAL A 350 5.95 4.37 13.44
N PHE A 351 4.70 3.88 13.45
CA PHE A 351 3.95 3.51 12.24
C PHE A 351 2.52 4.03 12.26
N CYS A 352 1.97 4.17 11.06
CA CYS A 352 0.57 4.46 10.78
C CYS A 352 -0.04 3.28 10.01
N ALA A 353 -1.00 2.61 10.65
CA ALA A 353 -1.71 1.46 10.11
C ALA A 353 -3.16 1.82 9.74
N TYR A 354 -3.81 0.91 9.01
CA TYR A 354 -5.19 1.10 8.59
C TYR A 354 -6.19 0.84 9.73
N ASN A 355 -6.11 -0.31 10.41
CA ASN A 355 -7.07 -0.71 11.46
C ASN A 355 -6.48 -1.59 12.56
#